data_AF-A6URC5-F1
#
_entry.id   AF-A6URC5-F1
#
_cell.length_a   1.000
_cell.length_b   1.000
_cell.length_c   1.000
_cell.angle_alpha   90.00
_cell.angle_beta   90.00
_cell.angle_gamma   90.00
#
_symmetry.space_group_name_H-M   'P 1'
#
loop_
_entity.id
_entity.type
_entity.pdbx_description
1 polymer ?
#
loop_
_entity_poly.entity_id
_entity_poly.type
_entity_poly.pdbx_seq_one_letter_code
_entity_poly.pdbx_strand_id
1 'polypeptide(L)'
;MNVGIVVHGPEIIDSGFAERIFEILRQNTNINLQIKLGGTIGRVAVIDKNLENTIDISEKLFPSDSLKKLENNDVLIILNYGKSKITGHTFGKIVIERSAVKKPIIQVERPGEEDGTILIWNSEYLEKSKDFNEISEVILILKESLKLNVENCISEGISFFTDGNMSFRRIHGVDANESIMLNGIIIGKALNNELVIVSKNGKIVDIIGGIIKVHGIEKLGHIDLKKAVIKTGILRKNPSKNFESPKYDLNSNVGELIFINHAGEDTLDRIKDKKICAVITVGDDTTTICGDILARFGVKIIGITNGDKDDILKNPAITKGSAIFLIKNHKDDDVGKLIHLTLKDKNFESFDYYIENIKDTMVKNNIEFEEITY
;
A
#
# COMPACT_ATOMS: atom_id res chain seq x y z
N MET A 1 -23.56 13.45 16.24
CA MET A 1 -22.08 13.41 16.28
C MET A 1 -21.56 12.89 14.96
N ASN A 2 -20.63 13.61 14.33
CA ASN A 2 -19.93 13.18 13.13
C ASN A 2 -18.63 12.46 13.51
N VAL A 3 -18.43 11.27 12.97
CA VAL A 3 -17.27 10.43 13.24
C VAL A 3 -16.52 10.20 11.94
N GLY A 4 -15.26 10.66 11.90
CA GLY A 4 -14.36 10.39 10.78
C GLY A 4 -13.61 9.09 11.01
N ILE A 5 -13.65 8.14 10.07
CA ILE A 5 -12.93 6.86 10.17
C ILE A 5 -11.85 6.77 9.09
N VAL A 6 -10.61 6.54 9.50
CA VAL A 6 -9.50 6.16 8.63
C VAL A 6 -9.30 4.66 8.69
N VAL A 7 -9.50 3.97 7.58
CA VAL A 7 -9.19 2.54 7.44
C VAL A 7 -7.79 2.39 6.86
N HIS A 8 -6.92 1.60 7.50
CA HIS A 8 -5.56 1.37 7.03
C HIS A 8 -5.25 -0.11 6.81
N GLY A 9 -4.64 -0.38 5.66
CA GLY A 9 -4.18 -1.71 5.28
C GLY A 9 -5.31 -2.64 4.81
N PRO A 10 -4.97 -3.70 4.07
CA PRO A 10 -5.97 -4.65 3.59
C PRO A 10 -6.52 -5.56 4.69
N GLU A 11 -5.72 -5.90 5.70
CA GLU A 11 -6.06 -6.97 6.65
C GLU A 11 -7.29 -6.65 7.51
N ILE A 12 -7.48 -5.38 7.90
CA ILE A 12 -8.67 -4.96 8.66
C ILE A 12 -9.97 -5.10 7.83
N ILE A 13 -9.86 -5.04 6.50
CA ILE A 13 -10.97 -5.24 5.56
C ILE A 13 -11.14 -6.73 5.27
N ASP A 14 -10.06 -7.43 4.96
CA ASP A 14 -10.09 -8.85 4.59
C ASP A 14 -10.65 -9.72 5.74
N SER A 15 -10.29 -9.40 6.98
CA SER A 15 -10.79 -10.03 8.22
C SER A 15 -12.25 -9.73 8.55
N GLY A 16 -12.88 -8.75 7.89
CA GLY A 16 -14.27 -8.34 8.14
C GLY A 16 -14.47 -7.45 9.36
N PHE A 17 -13.41 -7.12 10.12
CA PHE A 17 -13.53 -6.27 11.30
C PHE A 17 -13.89 -4.82 10.97
N ALA A 18 -13.43 -4.29 9.83
CA ALA A 18 -13.84 -2.95 9.38
C ALA A 18 -15.36 -2.82 9.28
N GLU A 19 -16.02 -3.74 8.58
CA GLU A 19 -17.47 -3.77 8.42
C GLU A 19 -18.19 -3.92 9.75
N ARG A 20 -17.77 -4.89 10.58
CA ARG A 20 -18.32 -5.11 11.92
C ARG A 20 -18.26 -3.84 12.78
N ILE A 21 -17.17 -3.09 12.71
CA ILE A 21 -17.03 -1.83 13.45
C ILE A 21 -18.00 -0.77 12.93
N PHE A 22 -18.19 -0.67 11.62
CA PHE A 22 -19.19 0.26 11.06
C PHE A 22 -20.61 -0.10 11.49
N GLU A 23 -20.94 -1.40 11.53
CA GLU A 23 -22.23 -1.88 12.01
C GLU A 23 -22.46 -1.52 13.48
N ILE A 24 -21.46 -1.78 14.35
CA ILE A 24 -21.52 -1.41 15.77
C ILE A 24 -21.78 0.09 15.93
N LEU A 25 -21.04 0.95 15.21
CA LEU A 25 -21.19 2.40 15.33
C LEU A 25 -22.54 2.89 14.78
N ARG A 26 -23.07 2.26 13.73
CA ARG A 26 -24.36 2.61 13.11
C ARG A 26 -25.58 2.22 13.94
N GLN A 27 -25.43 1.36 14.95
CA GLN A 27 -26.53 1.06 15.89
C GLN A 27 -26.99 2.30 16.64
N ASN A 28 -26.11 3.30 16.82
CA ASN A 28 -26.48 4.61 17.36
C ASN A 28 -26.90 5.56 16.21
N THR A 29 -28.19 5.88 16.13
CA THR A 29 -28.75 6.72 15.05
C THR A 29 -28.24 8.17 15.07
N ASN A 30 -27.58 8.61 16.14
CA ASN A 30 -27.00 9.94 16.26
C ASN A 30 -25.57 10.04 15.70
N ILE A 31 -25.02 8.92 15.19
CA ILE A 31 -23.67 8.86 14.62
C ILE A 31 -23.74 8.91 13.09
N ASN A 32 -23.07 9.90 12.52
CA ASN A 32 -22.84 10.01 11.08
C ASN A 32 -21.39 9.64 10.75
N LEU A 33 -21.18 8.67 9.85
CA LEU A 33 -19.85 8.16 9.52
C LEU A 33 -19.32 8.76 8.22
N GLN A 34 -18.10 9.27 8.26
CA GLN A 34 -17.31 9.63 7.07
C GLN A 34 -16.07 8.76 7.03
N ILE A 35 -15.96 7.87 6.04
CA ILE A 35 -14.95 6.81 6.05
C ILE A 35 -14.02 6.98 4.84
N LYS A 36 -12.72 7.08 5.07
CA LYS A 36 -11.67 7.13 4.04
C LYS A 36 -10.63 6.04 4.27
N LEU A 37 -10.00 5.61 3.20
CA LEU A 37 -8.90 4.64 3.27
C LEU A 37 -7.53 5.29 3.04
N GLY A 38 -6.56 4.94 3.89
CA GLY A 38 -5.14 5.20 3.66
C GLY A 38 -4.39 3.98 3.08
N GLY A 39 -3.76 4.15 1.91
CA GLY A 39 -2.85 3.18 1.29
C GLY A 39 -3.43 2.37 0.13
N THR A 40 -2.64 2.16 -0.94
CA THR A 40 -3.11 1.56 -2.20
C THR A 40 -3.65 0.14 -2.05
N ILE A 41 -2.94 -0.73 -1.33
CA ILE A 41 -3.33 -2.15 -1.23
C ILE A 41 -4.63 -2.34 -0.45
N GLY A 42 -4.92 -1.46 0.51
CA GLY A 42 -6.23 -1.43 1.16
C GLY A 42 -7.37 -1.12 0.17
N ARG A 43 -7.13 -0.29 -0.86
CA ARG A 43 -8.14 0.05 -1.88
C ARG A 43 -8.52 -1.19 -2.68
N VAL A 44 -7.55 -2.07 -2.94
CA VAL A 44 -7.78 -3.37 -3.58
C VAL A 44 -8.67 -4.26 -2.70
N ALA A 45 -8.46 -4.28 -1.38
CA ALA A 45 -9.31 -5.03 -0.47
C ALA A 45 -10.74 -4.46 -0.39
N VAL A 46 -10.90 -3.14 -0.40
CA VAL A 46 -12.23 -2.48 -0.52
C VAL A 46 -12.93 -2.95 -1.79
N ILE A 47 -12.23 -2.94 -2.92
CA ILE A 47 -12.78 -3.39 -4.20
C ILE A 47 -13.20 -4.86 -4.10
N ASP A 48 -12.34 -5.74 -3.59
CA ASP A 48 -12.65 -7.17 -3.48
C ASP A 48 -13.86 -7.46 -2.59
N LYS A 49 -14.12 -6.63 -1.58
CA LYS A 49 -15.28 -6.73 -0.67
C LYS A 49 -16.52 -5.95 -1.10
N ASN A 50 -16.48 -5.22 -2.22
CA ASN A 50 -17.57 -4.33 -2.68
C ASN A 50 -17.92 -3.23 -1.66
N LEU A 51 -16.91 -2.65 -1.01
CA LEU A 51 -17.08 -1.64 0.04
C LEU A 51 -16.91 -0.20 -0.46
N GLU A 52 -16.83 0.04 -1.77
CA GLU A 52 -16.59 1.36 -2.38
C GLU A 52 -17.70 2.37 -2.07
N ASN A 53 -18.93 1.88 -1.85
CA ASN A 53 -20.07 2.72 -1.45
C ASN A 53 -20.04 3.10 0.05
N THR A 54 -19.17 2.46 0.83
CA THR A 54 -19.03 2.71 2.27
C THR A 54 -17.71 3.40 2.62
N ILE A 55 -16.62 3.00 1.98
CA ILE A 55 -15.26 3.49 2.22
C ILE A 55 -14.82 4.30 1.00
N ASP A 56 -14.56 5.59 1.16
CA ASP A 56 -14.07 6.43 0.08
C ASP A 56 -12.60 6.06 -0.26
N ILE A 57 -12.44 5.53 -1.47
CA ILE A 57 -11.16 5.15 -2.09
C ILE A 57 -10.86 5.97 -3.36
N SER A 58 -11.51 7.12 -3.54
CA SER A 58 -11.42 7.94 -4.76
C SER A 58 -10.07 8.62 -4.96
N GLU A 59 -9.28 8.75 -3.89
CA GLU A 59 -7.98 9.40 -3.83
C GLU A 59 -6.93 8.45 -3.23
N LYS A 60 -5.69 8.54 -3.72
CA LYS A 60 -4.54 7.92 -3.05
C LYS A 60 -4.04 8.83 -1.93
N LEU A 61 -4.24 8.38 -0.70
CA LEU A 61 -3.85 9.11 0.51
C LEU A 61 -2.97 8.26 1.40
N PHE A 62 -2.04 8.90 2.12
CA PHE A 62 -1.48 8.29 3.32
C PHE A 62 -2.51 8.32 4.45
N PRO A 63 -2.38 7.46 5.47
CA PRO A 63 -3.27 7.49 6.63
C PRO A 63 -3.28 8.84 7.36
N SER A 64 -2.14 9.52 7.46
CA SER A 64 -2.05 10.87 8.03
C SER A 64 -2.84 11.91 7.23
N ASP A 65 -2.82 11.82 5.90
CA ASP A 65 -3.56 12.73 5.03
C ASP A 65 -5.07 12.46 5.11
N SER A 66 -5.45 11.18 5.19
CA SER A 66 -6.83 10.75 5.40
C SER A 66 -7.37 11.30 6.72
N LEU A 67 -6.58 11.21 7.79
CA LEU A 67 -6.93 11.75 9.10
C LEU A 67 -7.08 13.27 9.05
N LYS A 68 -6.17 13.96 8.38
CA LYS A 68 -6.22 15.42 8.20
C LYS A 68 -7.46 15.85 7.41
N LYS A 69 -7.84 15.14 6.34
CA LYS A 69 -9.05 15.44 5.57
C LYS A 69 -10.35 15.23 6.35
N LEU A 70 -10.33 14.39 7.37
CA LEU A 70 -11.48 14.12 8.23
C LEU A 70 -11.52 15.04 9.47
N GLU A 71 -10.60 16.00 9.63
CA GLU A 71 -10.43 16.78 10.87
C GLU A 71 -11.67 17.60 11.32
N ASN A 72 -12.60 17.87 10.40
CA ASN A 72 -13.84 18.59 10.67
C ASN A 72 -14.89 17.73 11.42
N ASN A 73 -14.65 16.43 11.59
CA ASN A 73 -15.51 15.56 12.40
C ASN A 73 -15.29 15.81 13.91
N ASP A 74 -16.24 15.38 14.74
CA ASP A 74 -16.22 15.60 16.19
C ASP A 74 -15.15 14.74 16.86
N VAL A 75 -15.06 13.47 16.43
CA VAL A 75 -14.04 12.49 16.82
C VAL A 75 -13.54 11.72 15.59
N LEU A 76 -12.29 11.28 15.65
CA LEU A 76 -11.69 10.44 14.61
C LEU A 76 -11.41 9.04 15.13
N ILE A 77 -11.53 8.06 14.24
CA ILE A 77 -11.22 6.67 14.50
C ILE A 77 -10.21 6.18 13.46
N ILE A 78 -9.14 5.52 13.88
CA ILE A 78 -8.20 4.80 13.02
C ILE A 78 -8.45 3.31 13.19
N LEU A 79 -8.75 2.61 12.10
CA LEU A 79 -8.83 1.15 12.09
C LEU A 79 -7.56 0.60 11.47
N ASN A 80 -6.80 -0.15 12.25
CA ASN A 80 -5.55 -0.73 11.81
C ASN A 80 -5.41 -2.18 12.27
N TYR A 81 -4.68 -2.96 11.48
CA TYR A 81 -4.35 -4.34 11.79
C TYR A 81 -2.85 -4.55 11.54
N GLY A 82 -2.04 -4.11 12.51
CA GLY A 82 -0.60 -4.31 12.49
C GLY A 82 -0.20 -5.78 12.51
N LYS A 83 1.08 -6.07 12.27
CA LYS A 83 1.63 -7.43 12.39
C LYS A 83 1.75 -7.89 13.84
N SER A 84 1.85 -6.93 14.76
CA SER A 84 2.03 -7.11 16.20
C SER A 84 1.58 -5.85 16.92
N LYS A 85 1.27 -5.94 18.22
CA LYS A 85 0.99 -4.76 19.07
C LYS A 85 2.00 -3.63 18.87
N ILE A 86 3.30 -3.93 18.89
CA ILE A 86 4.36 -2.91 18.74
C ILE A 86 4.32 -2.18 17.39
N THR A 87 4.06 -2.90 16.29
CA THR A 87 3.95 -2.27 14.96
C THR A 87 2.71 -1.40 14.85
N GLY A 88 1.59 -1.84 15.41
CA GLY A 88 0.33 -1.09 15.47
C GLY A 88 0.44 0.21 16.26
N HIS A 89 1.03 0.15 17.45
CA HIS A 89 1.23 1.34 18.29
C HIS A 89 2.22 2.31 17.64
N THR A 90 3.28 1.81 17.02
CA THR A 90 4.25 2.63 16.26
C THR A 90 3.58 3.31 15.07
N PHE A 91 2.77 2.58 14.31
CA PHE A 91 1.98 3.13 13.21
C PHE A 91 1.07 4.27 13.69
N GLY A 92 0.30 4.04 14.75
CA GLY A 92 -0.58 5.04 15.36
C GLY A 92 0.17 6.34 15.66
N LYS A 93 1.25 6.24 16.45
CA LYS A 93 2.09 7.38 16.83
C LYS A 93 2.56 8.18 15.62
N ILE A 94 3.08 7.49 14.60
CA ILE A 94 3.56 8.12 13.35
C ILE A 94 2.44 8.87 12.64
N VAL A 95 1.26 8.24 12.53
CA VAL A 95 0.11 8.84 11.83
C VAL A 95 -0.39 10.07 12.56
N ILE A 96 -0.52 10.01 13.89
CA ILE A 96 -0.95 11.15 14.71
C ILE A 96 0.02 12.31 14.55
N GLU A 97 1.31 12.08 14.76
CA GLU A 97 2.35 13.12 14.66
C GLU A 97 2.40 13.78 13.28
N ARG A 98 2.30 12.98 12.22
CA ARG A 98 2.32 13.49 10.83
C ARG A 98 1.04 14.23 10.45
N SER A 99 -0.11 13.82 10.98
CA SER A 99 -1.39 14.47 10.68
C SER A 99 -1.49 15.88 11.29
N ALA A 100 -0.81 16.12 12.42
CA ALA A 100 -0.93 17.33 13.23
C ALA A 100 -2.39 17.71 13.59
N VAL A 101 -3.30 16.73 13.62
CA VAL A 101 -4.70 16.93 13.96
C VAL A 101 -4.85 17.17 15.45
N LYS A 102 -5.70 18.13 15.81
CA LYS A 102 -5.97 18.59 17.18
C LYS A 102 -7.37 18.20 17.65
N LYS A 103 -7.65 16.90 17.57
CA LYS A 103 -8.94 16.28 17.91
C LYS A 103 -8.70 15.00 18.73
N PRO A 104 -9.69 14.50 19.47
CA PRO A 104 -9.68 13.16 20.03
C PRO A 104 -9.58 12.13 18.91
N ILE A 105 -8.67 11.17 19.03
CA ILE A 105 -8.48 10.13 18.02
C ILE A 105 -8.44 8.77 18.71
N ILE A 106 -9.34 7.88 18.32
CA ILE A 106 -9.41 6.51 18.84
C ILE A 106 -8.76 5.59 17.80
N GLN A 107 -7.78 4.79 18.17
CA GLN A 107 -7.27 3.74 17.30
C GLN A 107 -7.77 2.40 17.79
N VAL A 108 -8.42 1.65 16.90
CA VAL A 108 -8.74 0.23 17.10
C VAL A 108 -7.65 -0.57 16.41
N GLU A 109 -6.84 -1.27 17.20
CA GLU A 109 -5.65 -2.00 16.74
C GLU A 109 -5.86 -3.51 16.83
N ARG A 110 -5.66 -4.21 15.70
CA ARG A 110 -5.70 -5.67 15.57
C ARG A 110 -6.89 -6.32 16.29
N PRO A 111 -8.14 -5.88 16.04
CA PRO A 111 -9.31 -6.48 16.67
C PRO A 111 -9.35 -7.99 16.35
N GLY A 112 -9.70 -8.80 17.36
CA GLY A 112 -9.74 -10.26 17.24
C GLY A 112 -8.46 -10.99 17.64
N GLU A 113 -7.34 -10.29 17.77
CA GLU A 113 -6.08 -10.85 18.28
C GLU A 113 -6.01 -10.75 19.81
N GLU A 114 -5.28 -11.67 20.44
CA GLU A 114 -5.08 -11.66 21.92
C GLU A 114 -4.41 -10.37 22.41
N ASP A 115 -3.56 -9.76 21.57
CA ASP A 115 -2.84 -8.52 21.85
C ASP A 115 -3.52 -7.27 21.24
N GLY A 116 -4.76 -7.40 20.76
CA GLY A 116 -5.55 -6.29 20.21
C GLY A 116 -5.93 -5.26 21.27
N THR A 117 -5.94 -3.98 20.90
CA THR A 117 -6.12 -2.85 21.84
C THR A 117 -6.91 -1.71 21.25
N ILE A 118 -7.41 -0.85 22.14
CA ILE A 118 -7.89 0.49 21.82
C ILE A 118 -6.89 1.50 22.40
N LEU A 119 -6.42 2.43 21.57
CA LEU A 119 -5.59 3.55 22.00
C LEU A 119 -6.39 4.85 21.90
N ILE A 120 -6.24 5.71 22.90
CA ILE A 120 -6.80 7.06 22.89
C ILE A 120 -5.64 8.03 22.72
N TRP A 121 -5.61 8.69 21.57
CA TRP A 121 -4.64 9.73 21.27
C TRP A 121 -5.25 11.10 21.53
N ASN A 122 -4.39 12.08 21.80
CA ASN A 122 -4.80 13.47 21.98
C ASN A 122 -5.87 13.62 23.08
N SER A 123 -5.69 12.91 24.21
CA SER A 123 -6.67 12.84 25.31
C SER A 123 -6.98 14.21 25.91
N GLU A 124 -6.06 15.16 25.83
CA GLU A 124 -6.26 16.54 26.27
C GLU A 124 -7.36 17.28 25.46
N TYR A 125 -7.64 16.83 24.23
CA TYR A 125 -8.75 17.33 23.42
C TYR A 125 -10.05 16.58 23.74
N LEU A 126 -9.96 15.32 24.18
CA LEU A 126 -11.11 14.55 24.61
C LEU A 126 -11.73 15.19 25.87
N GLU A 127 -10.91 15.45 26.88
CA GLU A 127 -11.33 16.05 28.15
C GLU A 127 -11.97 17.45 27.98
N LYS A 128 -11.59 18.17 26.93
CA LYS A 128 -12.11 19.51 26.61
C LYS A 128 -13.26 19.47 25.59
N SER A 129 -13.61 18.29 25.07
CA SER A 129 -14.66 18.15 24.06
C SER A 129 -16.03 18.39 24.67
N LYS A 130 -16.90 19.08 23.91
CA LYS A 130 -18.32 19.21 24.29
C LYS A 130 -19.06 17.88 24.18
N ASP A 131 -18.57 16.98 23.33
CA ASP A 131 -19.12 15.64 23.08
C ASP A 131 -18.43 14.55 23.92
N PHE A 132 -17.86 14.90 25.08
CA PHE A 132 -17.08 13.98 25.91
C PHE A 132 -17.85 12.70 26.26
N ASN A 133 -19.13 12.82 26.62
CA ASN A 133 -19.95 11.68 27.01
C ASN A 133 -20.23 10.75 25.82
N GLU A 134 -20.58 11.34 24.67
CA GLU A 134 -20.87 10.62 23.42
C GLU A 134 -19.62 9.91 22.89
N ILE A 135 -18.46 10.55 22.96
CA ILE A 135 -17.19 9.92 22.57
C ILE A 135 -16.81 8.79 23.55
N SER A 136 -17.02 9.00 24.85
CA SER A 136 -16.78 7.97 25.87
C SER A 136 -17.68 6.75 25.69
N GLU A 137 -18.94 6.95 25.29
CA GLU A 137 -19.87 5.89 24.94
C GLU A 137 -19.39 5.11 23.72
N VAL A 138 -18.91 5.79 22.67
CA VAL A 138 -18.29 5.12 21.50
C VAL A 138 -17.11 4.24 21.91
N ILE A 139 -16.21 4.73 22.77
CA ILE A 139 -15.08 3.94 23.27
C ILE A 139 -15.58 2.71 24.02
N LEU A 140 -16.58 2.86 24.89
CA LEU A 140 -17.14 1.77 25.68
C LEU A 140 -17.80 0.70 24.80
N ILE A 141 -18.62 1.11 23.83
CA ILE A 141 -19.31 0.20 22.91
C ILE A 141 -18.29 -0.58 22.07
N LEU A 142 -17.25 0.08 21.54
CA LEU A 142 -16.19 -0.58 20.78
C LEU A 142 -15.43 -1.58 21.67
N LYS A 143 -15.07 -1.15 22.89
CA LYS A 143 -14.38 -1.99 23.88
C LYS A 143 -15.17 -3.27 24.16
N GLU A 144 -16.46 -3.16 24.49
CA GLU A 144 -17.32 -4.29 24.85
C GLU A 144 -17.61 -5.19 23.65
N SER A 145 -17.98 -4.59 22.51
CA SER A 145 -18.38 -5.33 21.31
C SER A 145 -17.23 -6.09 20.66
N LEU A 146 -16.00 -5.57 20.78
CA LEU A 146 -14.78 -6.17 20.23
C LEU A 146 -13.94 -6.92 21.28
N LYS A 147 -14.32 -6.85 22.57
CA LYS A 147 -13.59 -7.43 23.71
C LYS A 147 -12.13 -6.95 23.79
N LEU A 148 -11.92 -5.65 23.60
CA LEU A 148 -10.60 -5.03 23.61
C LEU A 148 -10.33 -4.31 24.94
N ASN A 149 -9.05 -4.14 25.26
CA ASN A 149 -8.63 -3.28 26.38
C ASN A 149 -8.23 -1.90 25.86
N VAL A 150 -8.51 -0.87 26.66
CA VAL A 150 -7.97 0.47 26.43
C VAL A 150 -6.61 0.55 27.11
N GLU A 151 -5.58 0.92 26.35
CA GLU A 151 -4.19 0.93 26.83
C GLU A 151 -3.47 2.22 26.40
N ASN A 152 -2.31 2.48 27.02
CA ASN A 152 -1.42 3.54 26.57
C ASN A 152 -0.53 3.05 25.42
N CYS A 153 -0.09 3.98 24.58
CA CYS A 153 0.89 3.65 23.55
C CYS A 153 2.21 3.20 24.20
N ILE A 154 2.71 2.02 23.80
CA ILE A 154 4.01 1.46 24.24
C ILE A 154 5.17 1.85 23.33
N SER A 155 4.90 2.55 22.23
CA SER A 155 5.89 2.96 21.23
C SER A 155 6.27 4.43 21.36
N GLU A 156 7.56 4.71 21.23
CA GLU A 156 8.12 6.05 21.12
C GLU A 156 8.03 6.61 19.68
N GLY A 157 7.40 5.89 18.75
CA GLY A 157 7.26 6.32 17.36
C GLY A 157 8.51 6.04 16.53
N ILE A 158 8.95 7.02 15.73
CA ILE A 158 10.10 6.84 14.84
C ILE A 158 11.40 6.89 15.64
N SER A 159 12.10 5.76 15.75
CA SER A 159 13.49 5.71 16.21
C SER A 159 14.42 6.18 15.09
N PHE A 160 14.82 7.46 15.15
CA PHE A 160 15.68 8.11 14.17
C PHE A 160 16.75 8.98 14.85
N PHE A 161 17.99 8.84 14.40
CA PHE A 161 19.08 9.71 14.84
C PHE A 161 20.04 10.03 13.70
N THR A 162 20.85 11.08 13.88
CA THR A 162 21.85 11.54 12.93
C THR A 162 23.21 11.64 13.58
N ASP A 163 24.25 11.31 12.84
CA ASP A 163 25.66 11.50 13.24
C ASP A 163 26.43 12.09 12.04
N GLY A 164 26.75 13.38 12.12
CA GLY A 164 27.33 14.12 11.01
C GLY A 164 26.45 14.06 9.75
N ASN A 165 26.97 13.43 8.68
CA ASN A 165 26.25 13.22 7.42
C ASN A 165 25.51 11.89 7.33
N MET A 166 25.50 11.12 8.41
CA MET A 166 24.82 9.84 8.51
C MET A 166 23.46 10.00 9.18
N SER A 167 22.48 9.23 8.73
CA SER A 167 21.16 9.11 9.35
C SER A 167 20.81 7.65 9.54
N PHE A 168 20.23 7.32 10.68
CA PHE A 168 19.91 5.96 11.07
C PHE A 168 18.43 5.89 11.45
N ARG A 169 17.73 4.88 10.95
CA ARG A 169 16.34 4.62 11.32
C ARG A 169 16.14 3.16 11.68
N ARG A 170 15.83 2.90 12.96
CA ARG A 170 15.49 1.56 13.43
C ARG A 170 14.07 1.21 13.02
N ILE A 171 13.86 -0.02 12.56
CA ILE A 171 12.57 -0.56 12.13
C ILE A 171 12.14 -1.62 13.13
N HIS A 172 10.90 -1.52 13.59
CA HIS A 172 10.32 -2.41 14.60
C HIS A 172 9.36 -3.42 13.96
N GLY A 173 9.31 -4.62 14.52
CA GLY A 173 8.39 -5.69 14.10
C GLY A 173 8.59 -6.15 12.66
N VAL A 174 9.85 -6.20 12.24
CA VAL A 174 10.29 -6.89 11.03
C VAL A 174 10.62 -8.33 11.39
N ASP A 175 10.26 -9.27 10.51
CA ASP A 175 10.61 -10.68 10.66
C ASP A 175 11.77 -11.03 9.72
N ALA A 176 12.51 -12.09 10.07
CA ALA A 176 13.57 -12.59 9.20
C ALA A 176 13.00 -12.98 7.82
N ASN A 177 13.80 -12.72 6.77
CA ASN A 177 13.47 -12.92 5.35
C ASN A 177 12.38 -12.00 4.78
N GLU A 178 11.87 -11.02 5.54
CA GLU A 178 10.96 -10.02 4.98
C GLU A 178 11.66 -9.08 4.01
N SER A 179 11.06 -8.86 2.83
CA SER A 179 11.46 -7.81 1.90
C SER A 179 11.27 -6.44 2.55
N ILE A 180 12.21 -5.53 2.32
CA ILE A 180 12.23 -4.17 2.87
C ILE A 180 11.90 -3.21 1.73
N MET A 181 10.75 -2.55 1.82
CA MET A 181 10.30 -1.57 0.84
C MET A 181 10.40 -0.16 1.41
N LEU A 182 11.07 0.73 0.69
CA LEU A 182 11.20 2.14 1.02
C LEU A 182 10.60 2.97 -0.12
N ASN A 183 9.61 3.81 0.19
CA ASN A 183 8.87 4.63 -0.80
C ASN A 183 8.40 3.85 -2.04
N GLY A 184 8.01 2.58 -1.88
CA GLY A 184 7.52 1.73 -2.97
C GLY A 184 8.59 0.94 -3.73
N ILE A 185 9.88 1.05 -3.37
CA ILE A 185 10.98 0.31 -3.99
C ILE A 185 11.58 -0.69 -2.99
N ILE A 186 11.81 -1.93 -3.44
CA ILE A 186 12.49 -2.94 -2.62
C ILE A 186 13.99 -2.65 -2.57
N ILE A 187 14.51 -2.44 -1.37
CA ILE A 187 15.92 -2.07 -1.14
C ILE A 187 16.76 -3.19 -0.54
N GLY A 188 16.14 -4.31 -0.19
CA GLY A 188 16.81 -5.36 0.54
C GLY A 188 15.86 -6.33 1.24
N LYS A 189 16.45 -7.22 2.02
CA LYS A 189 15.74 -8.20 2.87
C LYS A 189 16.28 -8.17 4.29
N ALA A 190 15.40 -8.36 5.27
CA ALA A 190 15.80 -8.47 6.67
C ALA A 190 16.43 -9.85 6.93
N LEU A 191 17.53 -9.89 7.66
CA LEU A 191 18.17 -11.12 8.11
C LEU A 191 17.66 -11.56 9.49
N ASN A 192 17.22 -10.60 10.29
CA ASN A 192 16.69 -10.82 11.63
C ASN A 192 15.65 -9.75 11.97
N ASN A 193 15.20 -9.74 13.23
CA ASN A 193 14.19 -8.82 13.75
C ASN A 193 14.75 -7.45 14.19
N GLU A 194 16.06 -7.25 14.10
CA GLU A 194 16.74 -6.01 14.46
C GLU A 194 17.28 -5.30 13.23
N LEU A 195 16.48 -4.40 12.67
CA LEU A 195 16.81 -3.75 11.41
C LEU A 195 17.07 -2.25 11.61
N VAL A 196 18.18 -1.75 11.06
CA VAL A 196 18.47 -0.31 10.97
C VAL A 196 18.85 0.05 9.55
N ILE A 197 18.09 0.95 8.95
CA ILE A 197 18.44 1.53 7.65
C ILE A 197 19.40 2.68 7.88
N VAL A 198 20.49 2.71 7.11
CA VAL A 198 21.54 3.72 7.21
C VAL A 198 21.63 4.50 5.90
N SER A 199 21.59 5.82 6.00
CA SER A 199 21.82 6.72 4.87
C SER A 199 22.98 7.67 5.11
N LYS A 200 23.73 7.99 4.05
CA LYS A 200 24.78 9.01 4.03
C LYS A 200 24.42 10.08 3.01
N ASN A 201 24.32 11.34 3.43
CA ASN A 201 23.85 12.44 2.58
C ASN A 201 22.53 12.11 1.84
N GLY A 202 21.62 11.38 2.51
CA GLY A 202 20.34 10.96 1.93
C GLY A 202 20.41 9.78 0.96
N LYS A 203 21.56 9.14 0.73
CA LYS A 203 21.64 7.88 -0.03
C LYS A 203 21.73 6.70 0.92
N ILE A 204 20.97 5.63 0.69
CA ILE A 204 21.10 4.41 1.49
C ILE A 204 22.49 3.82 1.24
N VAL A 205 23.22 3.54 2.31
CA VAL A 205 24.59 2.97 2.25
C VAL A 205 24.70 1.64 2.98
N ASP A 206 23.80 1.36 3.93
CA ASP A 206 23.80 0.11 4.68
C ASP A 206 22.39 -0.24 5.19
N ILE A 207 22.18 -1.53 5.45
CA ILE A 207 21.01 -2.07 6.15
C ILE A 207 21.57 -3.01 7.24
N ILE A 208 21.77 -2.49 8.44
CA ILE A 208 22.23 -3.28 9.58
C ILE A 208 21.12 -4.26 9.95
N GLY A 209 21.46 -5.55 10.06
CA GLY A 209 20.48 -6.62 10.26
C GLY A 209 19.73 -7.03 8.98
N GLY A 210 20.21 -6.61 7.80
CA GLY A 210 19.65 -6.98 6.51
C GLY A 210 20.70 -7.11 5.41
N ILE A 211 20.22 -7.44 4.20
CA ILE A 211 21.01 -7.49 2.97
C ILE A 211 20.48 -6.42 2.02
N ILE A 212 21.39 -5.65 1.42
CA ILE A 212 21.08 -4.67 0.39
C ILE A 212 20.76 -5.33 -0.96
N LYS A 213 19.67 -4.88 -1.59
CA LYS A 213 19.41 -5.06 -3.02
C LYS A 213 19.94 -3.83 -3.77
N VAL A 214 21.14 -3.94 -4.34
CA VAL A 214 21.89 -2.82 -4.96
C VAL A 214 21.04 -2.08 -5.99
N HIS A 215 20.40 -2.82 -6.91
CA HIS A 215 19.53 -2.25 -7.94
C HIS A 215 18.35 -1.44 -7.37
N GLY A 216 17.81 -1.82 -6.20
CA GLY A 216 16.77 -1.08 -5.52
C GLY A 216 17.25 0.27 -4.97
N ILE A 217 18.46 0.29 -4.40
CA ILE A 217 19.08 1.52 -3.91
C ILE A 217 19.39 2.48 -5.06
N GLU A 218 19.87 1.98 -6.20
CA GLU A 218 20.12 2.79 -7.41
C GLU A 218 18.86 3.52 -7.88
N LYS A 219 17.69 2.87 -7.78
CA LYS A 219 16.38 3.41 -8.18
C LYS A 219 15.83 4.49 -7.24
N LEU A 220 16.16 4.44 -5.95
CA LEU A 220 15.62 5.37 -4.95
C LEU A 220 16.15 6.80 -5.07
N GLY A 221 17.42 6.97 -5.44
CA GLY A 221 18.08 8.27 -5.40
C GLY A 221 18.27 8.82 -3.97
N HIS A 222 18.10 10.13 -3.81
CA HIS A 222 18.23 10.81 -2.51
C HIS A 222 16.90 10.79 -1.75
N ILE A 223 16.95 10.44 -0.47
CA ILE A 223 15.79 10.31 0.41
C ILE A 223 15.97 11.06 1.73
N ASP A 224 14.86 11.54 2.28
CA ASP A 224 14.75 11.89 3.70
C ASP A 224 14.33 10.64 4.47
N LEU A 225 15.29 9.97 5.12
CA LEU A 225 15.05 8.71 5.82
C LEU A 225 14.06 8.87 7.00
N LYS A 226 13.97 10.05 7.62
CA LYS A 226 13.01 10.31 8.69
C LYS A 226 11.57 10.34 8.17
N LYS A 227 11.36 10.89 6.97
CA LYS A 227 10.04 11.01 6.34
C LYS A 227 9.65 9.79 5.51
N ALA A 228 10.62 9.00 5.04
CA ALA A 228 10.40 7.84 4.18
C ALA A 228 9.29 6.91 4.71
N VAL A 229 8.51 6.34 3.80
CA VAL A 229 7.52 5.31 4.10
C VAL A 229 8.22 3.97 3.97
N ILE A 230 8.21 3.19 5.04
CA ILE A 230 8.88 1.90 5.11
C ILE A 230 7.84 0.84 5.39
N LYS A 231 7.82 -0.20 4.58
CA LYS A 231 6.98 -1.39 4.73
C LYS A 231 7.88 -2.61 4.70
N THR A 232 7.56 -3.64 5.48
CA THR A 232 8.29 -4.91 5.45
C THR A 232 7.33 -6.08 5.31
N GLY A 233 7.79 -7.12 4.60
CA GLY A 233 7.04 -8.35 4.38
C GLY A 233 5.99 -8.22 3.27
N ILE A 234 5.04 -9.15 3.30
CA ILE A 234 3.98 -9.24 2.29
C ILE A 234 2.98 -8.09 2.46
N LEU A 235 2.63 -7.43 1.36
CA LEU A 235 1.73 -6.27 1.36
C LEU A 235 0.27 -6.61 1.66
N ARG A 236 -0.14 -7.85 1.37
CA ARG A 236 -1.47 -8.41 1.64
C ARG A 236 -1.38 -9.91 1.93
N LYS A 237 -1.56 -10.30 3.19
CA LYS A 237 -1.32 -11.69 3.65
C LYS A 237 -2.49 -12.62 3.34
N ASN A 238 -3.71 -12.15 3.59
CA ASN A 238 -4.93 -12.96 3.51
C ASN A 238 -5.95 -12.35 2.54
N PRO A 239 -5.64 -12.26 1.24
CA PRO A 239 -6.60 -11.73 0.28
C PRO A 239 -7.88 -12.58 0.30
N SER A 240 -9.03 -11.92 0.26
CA SER A 240 -10.30 -12.63 0.11
C SER A 240 -10.28 -13.51 -1.15
N LYS A 241 -10.73 -14.77 -1.04
CA LYS A 241 -10.76 -15.74 -2.15
C LYS A 241 -11.73 -15.38 -3.29
N ASN A 242 -12.40 -14.24 -3.21
CA ASN A 242 -13.55 -13.90 -4.05
C ASN A 242 -13.20 -13.33 -5.42
N PHE A 243 -11.91 -13.20 -5.77
CA PHE A 243 -11.52 -12.74 -7.09
C PHE A 243 -11.50 -13.93 -8.08
N GLU A 244 -12.64 -14.19 -8.71
CA GLU A 244 -12.75 -15.18 -9.80
C GLU A 244 -12.86 -14.52 -11.18
N SER A 245 -13.31 -13.26 -11.24
CA SER A 245 -13.51 -12.52 -12.50
C SER A 245 -13.37 -11.00 -12.29
N PRO A 246 -13.11 -10.24 -13.38
CA PRO A 246 -13.08 -8.78 -13.34
C PRO A 246 -14.37 -8.20 -12.77
N LYS A 247 -14.25 -7.23 -11.86
CA LYS A 247 -15.39 -6.49 -11.29
C LYS A 247 -15.81 -5.32 -12.17
N TYR A 248 -14.85 -4.76 -12.89
CA TYR A 248 -15.04 -3.67 -13.83
C TYR A 248 -14.49 -4.07 -15.19
N ASP A 249 -15.07 -3.50 -16.24
CA ASP A 249 -14.57 -3.67 -17.60
C ASP A 249 -13.98 -2.35 -18.12
N LEU A 250 -12.68 -2.18 -17.88
CA LEU A 250 -11.90 -1.11 -18.48
C LEU A 250 -11.15 -1.56 -19.73
N ASN A 251 -11.18 -2.85 -20.06
CA ASN A 251 -10.51 -3.39 -21.22
C ASN A 251 -11.17 -2.88 -22.50
N SER A 252 -10.36 -2.54 -23.49
CA SER A 252 -10.81 -2.24 -24.84
C SER A 252 -9.82 -2.81 -25.84
N ASN A 253 -10.32 -3.39 -26.94
CA ASN A 253 -9.45 -3.81 -28.05
C ASN A 253 -8.66 -2.64 -28.65
N VAL A 254 -9.19 -1.42 -28.54
CA VAL A 254 -8.58 -0.18 -28.99
C VAL A 254 -8.75 0.85 -27.88
N GLY A 255 -7.67 1.22 -27.20
CA GLY A 255 -7.70 2.06 -26.00
C GLY A 255 -6.33 2.62 -25.65
N GLU A 256 -6.23 3.32 -24.52
CA GLU A 256 -4.96 3.89 -24.06
C GLU A 256 -3.92 2.81 -23.77
N LEU A 257 -2.67 3.10 -24.10
CA LEU A 257 -1.50 2.37 -23.62
C LEU A 257 -0.92 3.12 -22.41
N ILE A 258 -0.87 2.45 -21.26
CA ILE A 258 -0.33 3.06 -20.04
C ILE A 258 1.03 2.43 -19.73
N PHE A 259 2.00 3.26 -19.35
CA PHE A 259 3.32 2.80 -18.93
C PHE A 259 3.48 2.99 -17.42
N ILE A 260 3.81 1.92 -16.69
CA ILE A 260 4.08 1.96 -15.24
C ILE A 260 5.47 1.39 -14.97
N ASN A 261 6.34 2.22 -14.39
CA ASN A 261 7.72 1.86 -14.07
C ASN A 261 8.01 2.18 -12.59
N HIS A 262 8.30 1.16 -11.78
CA HIS A 262 8.57 1.25 -10.33
C HIS A 262 7.54 2.07 -9.54
N ALA A 263 6.29 2.05 -10.01
CA ALA A 263 5.19 2.83 -9.46
C ALA A 263 3.90 1.99 -9.35
N GLY A 264 4.04 0.72 -8.97
CA GLY A 264 2.89 -0.20 -8.84
C GLY A 264 1.80 0.32 -7.90
N GLU A 265 2.18 1.07 -6.86
CA GLU A 265 1.23 1.70 -5.93
C GLU A 265 0.42 2.86 -6.55
N ASP A 266 0.74 3.33 -7.76
CA ASP A 266 0.01 4.38 -8.49
C ASP A 266 -1.04 3.80 -9.46
N THR A 267 -1.10 2.47 -9.61
CA THR A 267 -1.88 1.81 -10.67
C THR A 267 -3.33 2.28 -10.75
N LEU A 268 -4.03 2.33 -9.61
CA LEU A 268 -5.43 2.75 -9.56
C LEU A 268 -5.64 4.19 -10.04
N ASP A 269 -4.69 5.09 -9.77
CA ASP A 269 -4.81 6.49 -10.19
C ASP A 269 -4.43 6.66 -11.67
N ARG A 270 -3.55 5.81 -12.20
CA ARG A 270 -3.15 5.81 -13.61
C ARG A 270 -4.26 5.36 -14.56
N ILE A 271 -5.13 4.45 -14.10
CA ILE A 271 -6.22 3.86 -14.90
C ILE A 271 -7.58 4.54 -14.73
N LYS A 272 -7.70 5.46 -13.76
CA LYS A 272 -8.96 6.09 -13.40
C LYS A 272 -9.58 6.81 -14.61
N ASP A 273 -10.86 6.54 -14.86
CA ASP A 273 -11.68 7.16 -15.92
C ASP A 273 -11.17 6.92 -17.37
N LYS A 274 -10.47 5.81 -17.61
CA LYS A 274 -9.88 5.46 -18.92
C LYS A 274 -10.41 4.15 -19.50
N LYS A 275 -10.39 4.05 -20.83
CA LYS A 275 -10.51 2.78 -21.56
C LYS A 275 -9.13 2.35 -22.03
N ILE A 276 -8.71 1.16 -21.63
CA ILE A 276 -7.31 0.75 -21.67
C ILE A 276 -7.17 -0.47 -22.55
N CYS A 277 -6.23 -0.42 -23.49
CA CYS A 277 -5.86 -1.59 -24.28
C CYS A 277 -4.89 -2.48 -23.52
N ALA A 278 -3.81 -1.89 -23.04
CA ALA A 278 -2.76 -2.59 -22.31
C ALA A 278 -2.06 -1.66 -21.31
N VAL A 279 -1.48 -2.26 -20.27
CA VAL A 279 -0.53 -1.59 -19.39
C VAL A 279 0.83 -2.25 -19.54
N ILE A 280 1.83 -1.49 -19.99
CA ILE A 280 3.22 -1.96 -19.98
C ILE A 280 3.79 -1.70 -18.59
N THR A 281 4.32 -2.75 -17.97
CA THR A 281 4.92 -2.69 -16.64
C THR A 281 6.40 -3.02 -16.73
N VAL A 282 7.23 -2.28 -15.98
CA VAL A 282 8.69 -2.52 -15.94
C VAL A 282 9.11 -2.88 -14.52
N GLY A 283 9.75 -4.04 -14.39
CA GLY A 283 10.21 -4.64 -13.14
C GLY A 283 9.28 -5.71 -12.61
N ASP A 284 9.86 -6.72 -11.98
CA ASP A 284 9.18 -7.91 -11.49
C ASP A 284 8.12 -7.58 -10.44
N ASP A 285 8.46 -6.76 -9.45
CA ASP A 285 7.54 -6.34 -8.38
C ASP A 285 6.44 -5.40 -8.90
N THR A 286 6.81 -4.46 -9.78
CA THR A 286 5.84 -3.58 -10.45
C THR A 286 4.84 -4.40 -11.26
N THR A 287 5.33 -5.34 -12.06
CA THR A 287 4.50 -6.24 -12.88
C THR A 287 3.57 -7.08 -12.00
N THR A 288 4.08 -7.57 -10.88
CA THR A 288 3.28 -8.34 -9.91
C THR A 288 2.17 -7.51 -9.27
N ILE A 289 2.49 -6.30 -8.76
CA ILE A 289 1.50 -5.41 -8.13
C ILE A 289 0.47 -4.92 -9.15
N CYS A 290 0.93 -4.44 -10.31
CA CYS A 290 0.06 -3.95 -11.36
C CYS A 290 -0.85 -5.05 -11.88
N GLY A 291 -0.31 -6.25 -12.16
CA GLY A 291 -1.10 -7.39 -12.61
C GLY A 291 -2.22 -7.74 -11.64
N ASP A 292 -1.89 -7.83 -10.34
CA ASP A 292 -2.90 -8.12 -9.32
C ASP A 292 -3.99 -7.05 -9.30
N ILE A 293 -3.64 -5.78 -9.24
CA ILE A 293 -4.61 -4.68 -9.24
C ILE A 293 -5.47 -4.69 -10.52
N LEU A 294 -4.84 -4.78 -11.69
CA LEU A 294 -5.48 -4.63 -13.00
C LEU A 294 -6.40 -5.80 -13.35
N ALA A 295 -6.19 -6.97 -12.74
CA ALA A 295 -7.09 -8.12 -12.88
C ALA A 295 -8.53 -7.76 -12.47
N ARG A 296 -8.73 -6.90 -11.46
CA ARG A 296 -10.07 -6.41 -11.06
C ARG A 296 -10.79 -5.61 -12.14
N PHE A 297 -10.05 -5.10 -13.13
CA PHE A 297 -10.56 -4.25 -14.20
C PHE A 297 -10.53 -4.93 -15.57
N GLY A 298 -10.14 -6.22 -15.62
CA GLY A 298 -10.01 -7.00 -16.85
C GLY A 298 -8.90 -6.50 -17.77
N VAL A 299 -8.03 -5.61 -17.29
CA VAL A 299 -6.99 -4.97 -18.10
C VAL A 299 -5.81 -5.90 -18.23
N LYS A 300 -5.34 -6.13 -19.47
CA LYS A 300 -4.17 -6.94 -19.75
C LYS A 300 -2.89 -6.16 -19.48
N ILE A 301 -1.86 -6.86 -19.03
CA ILE A 301 -0.52 -6.30 -18.88
C ILE A 301 0.45 -6.86 -19.92
N ILE A 302 1.47 -6.06 -20.22
CA ILE A 302 2.67 -6.47 -20.93
C ILE A 302 3.85 -6.21 -19.98
N GLY A 303 4.28 -7.24 -19.26
CA GLY A 303 5.35 -7.13 -18.27
C GLY A 303 6.74 -7.25 -18.90
N ILE A 304 7.66 -6.37 -18.52
CA ILE A 304 9.08 -6.42 -18.88
C ILE A 304 9.85 -6.68 -17.59
N THR A 305 10.41 -7.89 -17.44
CA THR A 305 11.01 -8.38 -16.19
C THR A 305 12.38 -8.98 -16.43
N ASN A 306 13.17 -9.16 -15.38
CA ASN A 306 14.47 -9.85 -15.44
C ASN A 306 14.55 -11.09 -14.53
N GLY A 307 13.47 -11.41 -13.81
CA GLY A 307 13.35 -12.62 -12.99
C GLY A 307 13.81 -12.44 -11.54
N ASP A 308 13.96 -11.20 -11.04
CA ASP A 308 14.47 -10.89 -9.70
C ASP A 308 13.38 -10.62 -8.63
N LYS A 309 12.19 -11.19 -8.82
CA LYS A 309 10.99 -11.00 -8.00
C LYS A 309 11.20 -11.19 -6.49
N ASP A 310 10.56 -10.33 -5.67
CA ASP A 310 10.68 -10.32 -4.19
C ASP A 310 9.46 -10.88 -3.43
N ASP A 311 8.53 -11.54 -4.11
CA ASP A 311 7.34 -12.23 -3.57
C ASP A 311 6.55 -11.42 -2.52
N ILE A 312 6.30 -10.15 -2.85
CA ILE A 312 5.62 -9.17 -1.99
C ILE A 312 4.08 -9.32 -1.94
N LEU A 313 3.52 -10.19 -2.77
CA LEU A 313 2.09 -10.54 -2.81
C LEU A 313 1.92 -12.07 -2.83
N LYS A 314 0.91 -12.55 -2.11
CA LYS A 314 0.54 -13.97 -2.07
C LYS A 314 -0.51 -14.25 -3.15
N ASN A 315 -0.20 -15.16 -4.08
CA ASN A 315 -1.08 -15.58 -5.19
C ASN A 315 -1.63 -14.38 -6.01
N PRO A 316 -0.76 -13.55 -6.61
CA PRO A 316 -1.21 -12.41 -7.40
C PRO A 316 -2.04 -12.87 -8.60
N ALA A 317 -3.14 -12.18 -8.87
CA ALA A 317 -3.93 -12.42 -10.06
C ALA A 317 -3.31 -11.73 -11.28
N ILE A 318 -3.42 -12.33 -12.46
CA ILE A 318 -3.06 -11.69 -13.74
C ILE A 318 -4.17 -11.97 -14.74
N THR A 319 -4.62 -10.93 -15.44
CA THR A 319 -5.65 -11.06 -16.47
C THR A 319 -5.21 -12.02 -17.56
N LYS A 320 -6.05 -13.00 -17.90
CA LYS A 320 -5.81 -13.93 -19.01
C LYS A 320 -5.54 -13.20 -20.33
N GLY A 321 -4.56 -13.68 -21.09
CA GLY A 321 -4.07 -13.07 -22.32
C GLY A 321 -3.08 -11.93 -22.08
N SER A 322 -2.65 -11.69 -20.83
CA SER A 322 -1.48 -10.85 -20.56
C SER A 322 -0.21 -11.57 -20.97
N ALA A 323 0.83 -10.79 -21.30
CA ALA A 323 2.14 -11.31 -21.67
C ALA A 323 3.22 -10.79 -20.70
N ILE A 324 4.18 -11.63 -20.33
CA ILE A 324 5.37 -11.23 -19.59
C ILE A 324 6.60 -11.62 -20.40
N PHE A 325 7.41 -10.63 -20.74
CA PHE A 325 8.71 -10.78 -21.36
C PHE A 325 9.81 -10.83 -20.30
N LEU A 326 10.33 -12.03 -20.07
CA LEU A 326 11.46 -12.28 -19.18
C LEU A 326 12.76 -12.09 -19.95
N ILE A 327 13.44 -10.97 -19.69
CA ILE A 327 14.69 -10.56 -20.33
C ILE A 327 15.84 -11.39 -19.75
N LYS A 328 16.69 -11.94 -20.63
CA LYS A 328 17.78 -12.86 -20.25
C LYS A 328 19.16 -12.20 -20.22
N ASN A 329 19.38 -11.18 -21.06
CA ASN A 329 20.72 -10.61 -21.29
C ASN A 329 20.84 -9.09 -21.03
N HIS A 330 19.77 -8.43 -20.57
CA HIS A 330 19.73 -7.00 -20.27
C HIS A 330 18.96 -6.71 -18.98
N LYS A 331 19.10 -5.50 -18.43
CA LYS A 331 18.25 -5.01 -17.34
C LYS A 331 16.86 -4.66 -17.87
N ASP A 332 15.84 -5.04 -17.13
CA ASP A 332 14.43 -4.65 -17.34
C ASP A 332 14.26 -3.15 -17.52
N ASP A 333 14.97 -2.34 -16.74
CA ASP A 333 14.92 -0.88 -16.80
C ASP A 333 15.35 -0.30 -18.15
N ASP A 334 16.42 -0.85 -18.72
CA ASP A 334 17.00 -0.34 -19.97
C ASP A 334 16.14 -0.77 -21.17
N VAL A 335 15.66 -2.02 -21.14
CA VAL A 335 14.69 -2.51 -22.13
C VAL A 335 13.36 -1.76 -22.02
N GLY A 336 12.88 -1.50 -20.80
CA GLY A 336 11.69 -0.72 -20.54
C GLY A 336 11.78 0.70 -21.10
N LYS A 337 12.90 1.40 -20.92
CA LYS A 337 13.14 2.73 -21.54
C LYS A 337 13.10 2.67 -23.06
N LEU A 338 13.74 1.65 -23.66
CA LEU A 338 13.74 1.45 -25.10
C LEU A 338 12.32 1.25 -25.65
N ILE A 339 11.54 0.39 -25.00
CA ILE A 339 10.13 0.13 -25.37
C ILE A 339 9.30 1.39 -25.20
N HIS A 340 9.46 2.12 -24.10
CA HIS A 340 8.77 3.38 -23.87
C HIS A 340 9.04 4.37 -25.01
N LEU A 341 10.30 4.57 -25.39
CA LEU A 341 10.67 5.47 -26.49
C LEU A 341 10.08 5.03 -27.84
N THR A 342 9.94 3.73 -28.06
CA THR A 342 9.39 3.17 -29.30
C THR A 342 7.87 3.36 -29.39
N LEU A 343 7.17 3.26 -28.26
CA LEU A 343 5.71 3.24 -28.21
C LEU A 343 5.06 4.54 -27.70
N LYS A 344 5.84 5.51 -27.22
CA LYS A 344 5.32 6.76 -26.60
C LYS A 344 4.28 7.51 -27.45
N ASP A 345 4.41 7.45 -28.78
CA ASP A 345 3.54 8.16 -29.73
C ASP A 345 2.49 7.22 -30.37
N LYS A 346 2.43 5.95 -29.93
CA LYS A 346 1.57 4.90 -30.48
C LYS A 346 0.47 4.53 -29.49
N ASN A 347 -0.55 5.36 -29.39
CA ASN A 347 -1.75 5.10 -28.59
C ASN A 347 -2.91 4.60 -29.45
N PHE A 348 -3.89 3.94 -28.83
CA PHE A 348 -5.08 3.44 -29.51
C PHE A 348 -4.79 2.40 -30.60
N GLU A 349 -3.78 1.55 -30.36
CA GLU A 349 -3.52 0.37 -31.18
C GLU A 349 -4.04 -0.89 -30.46
N SER A 350 -4.00 -2.03 -31.15
CA SER A 350 -4.43 -3.31 -30.58
C SER A 350 -3.37 -3.90 -29.65
N PHE A 351 -3.80 -4.81 -28.77
CA PHE A 351 -2.89 -5.54 -27.88
C PHE A 351 -1.82 -6.31 -28.68
N ASP A 352 -2.21 -6.98 -29.76
CA ASP A 352 -1.31 -7.74 -30.62
C ASP A 352 -0.31 -6.83 -31.33
N TYR A 353 -0.73 -5.65 -31.77
CA TYR A 353 0.18 -4.64 -32.33
C TYR A 353 1.29 -4.28 -31.34
N TYR A 354 0.95 -4.06 -30.06
CA TYR A 354 1.94 -3.75 -29.03
C TYR A 354 2.91 -4.90 -28.79
N ILE A 355 2.40 -6.13 -28.72
CA ILE A 355 3.23 -7.34 -28.57
C ILE A 355 4.22 -7.48 -29.74
N GLU A 356 3.75 -7.36 -30.97
CA GLU A 356 4.60 -7.47 -32.17
C GLU A 356 5.67 -6.37 -32.20
N ASN A 357 5.29 -5.11 -31.93
CA ASN A 357 6.25 -4.01 -31.90
C ASN A 357 7.31 -4.18 -30.80
N ILE A 358 6.93 -4.71 -29.64
CA ILE A 358 7.87 -5.01 -28.55
C ILE A 358 8.84 -6.11 -28.97
N LYS A 359 8.35 -7.22 -29.54
CA LYS A 359 9.19 -8.31 -30.05
C LYS A 359 10.17 -7.82 -31.10
N ASP A 360 9.68 -7.08 -32.09
CA ASP A 360 10.51 -6.50 -33.15
C ASP A 360 11.59 -5.59 -32.59
N THR A 361 11.26 -4.78 -31.59
CA THR A 361 12.19 -3.88 -30.92
C THR A 361 13.27 -4.67 -30.18
N MET A 362 12.89 -5.71 -29.45
CA MET A 362 13.84 -6.57 -28.75
C MET A 362 14.78 -7.29 -29.73
N VAL A 363 14.24 -7.90 -30.79
CA VAL A 363 15.02 -8.61 -31.81
C VAL A 363 16.00 -7.66 -32.53
N LYS A 364 15.54 -6.48 -32.95
CA LYS A 364 16.40 -5.48 -33.62
C LYS A 364 17.57 -5.01 -32.75
N ASN A 365 17.43 -5.08 -31.42
CA ASN A 365 18.44 -4.67 -30.46
C ASN A 365 19.20 -5.84 -29.82
N ASN A 366 19.09 -7.07 -30.36
CA ASN A 366 19.72 -8.28 -29.83
C ASN A 366 19.39 -8.55 -28.35
N ILE A 367 18.16 -8.22 -27.94
CA ILE A 367 17.66 -8.51 -26.59
C ILE A 367 17.06 -9.92 -26.62
N GLU A 368 17.60 -10.80 -25.78
CA GLU A 368 17.10 -12.17 -25.58
C GLU A 368 15.97 -12.15 -24.54
N PHE A 369 14.85 -12.78 -24.87
CA PHE A 369 13.68 -12.82 -24.00
C PHE A 369 12.94 -14.16 -24.11
N GLU A 370 12.21 -14.47 -23.06
CA GLU A 370 11.19 -15.52 -23.03
C GLU A 370 9.82 -14.86 -22.82
N GLU A 371 8.82 -15.24 -23.61
CA GLU A 371 7.45 -14.74 -23.48
C GLU A 371 6.59 -15.76 -22.73
N ILE A 372 5.98 -15.32 -21.64
CA ILE A 372 5.04 -16.11 -20.84
C ILE A 372 3.65 -15.50 -21.04
N THR A 373 2.71 -16.30 -21.54
CA THR A 373 1.30 -15.90 -21.71
C THR A 373 0.45 -16.49 -20.59
N TYR A 374 -0.41 -15.67 -19.99
CA TYR A 374 -1.30 -16.04 -18.88
C TYR A 374 -2.71 -16.46 -19.34
#